data_AF-A0A9D5CAR5-F1
#
_entry.id   AF-A0A9D5CAR5-F1
#
_cell.length_a   1.000
_cell.length_b   1.000
_cell.length_c   1.000
_cell.angle_alpha   90.00
_cell.angle_beta   90.00
_cell.angle_gamma   90.00
#
_symmetry.space_group_name_H-M   'P 1'
#
loop_
_entity.id
_entity.type
_entity.pdbx_description
1 polymer ?
#
loop_
_entity_poly.entity_id
_entity_poly.type
_entity_poly.pdbx_seq_one_letter_code
_entity_poly.pdbx_strand_id
1 'polypeptide(L)'
;MFLSKPLFVQVLLTILLLFHQSASLTLAQSADENAPLVPAVIVFGDSIADPGNNNAIKTIVKCNFPPYGLDFAGHKPTGRFCNGKIPSDFLASKLGVKGLLPAYLDSNLEPQDLLTGVSFASGGAGYDPLTSKTSHVISMNDQLELYKEYQGKLRTIAGERRAENIISKGLHIVCVGSDDIANNYFITPLRKTHYDIPSYANLVVSYASSFFEFSPATIMRGSRVSSAIVTAPMRASSPDHEILQYGYNSVFSHELLQDRLWFLHL
;
A
#
# COMPACT_ATOMS: atom_id res chain seq x y z
N MET A 1 4.47 2.95 -70.10
CA MET A 1 5.90 3.15 -69.78
C MET A 1 6.16 2.40 -68.47
N PHE A 2 6.58 1.14 -68.54
CA PHE A 2 6.83 0.32 -67.35
C PHE A 2 8.18 0.73 -66.76
N LEU A 3 8.19 1.07 -65.48
CA LEU A 3 9.43 1.28 -64.73
C LEU A 3 10.27 0.00 -64.83
N SER A 4 11.58 0.14 -65.00
CA SER A 4 12.47 -1.01 -64.99
C SER A 4 12.35 -1.71 -63.63
N LYS A 5 12.40 -3.06 -63.61
CA LYS A 5 12.27 -3.86 -62.38
C LYS A 5 13.06 -3.31 -61.16
N PRO A 6 14.32 -2.82 -61.29
CA PRO A 6 15.03 -2.24 -60.15
C PRO A 6 14.40 -0.93 -59.64
N LEU A 7 13.89 -0.09 -60.55
CA LEU A 7 13.30 1.20 -60.21
C LEU A 7 11.95 1.06 -59.50
N PHE A 8 11.16 0.03 -59.84
CA PHE A 8 9.90 -0.29 -59.17
C PHE A 8 10.12 -0.79 -57.73
N VAL A 9 11.12 -1.67 -57.52
CA VAL A 9 11.49 -2.16 -56.19
C VAL A 9 11.98 -1.02 -55.31
N GLN A 10 12.76 -0.10 -55.87
CA GLN A 10 13.28 1.04 -55.13
C GLN A 10 12.16 1.99 -54.68
N VAL A 11 11.21 2.31 -55.57
CA VAL A 11 10.03 3.14 -55.23
C VAL A 11 9.15 2.47 -54.17
N LEU A 12 8.95 1.15 -54.24
CA LEU A 12 8.17 0.40 -53.24
C LEU A 12 8.85 0.43 -51.86
N LEU A 13 10.18 0.29 -51.81
CA LEU A 13 10.96 0.39 -50.57
C LEU A 13 10.90 1.79 -49.96
N THR A 14 10.97 2.86 -50.76
CA THR A 14 10.82 4.23 -50.24
C THR A 14 9.42 4.47 -49.70
N ILE A 15 8.37 3.98 -50.37
CA ILE A 15 7.00 4.10 -49.88
C ILE A 15 6.83 3.36 -48.55
N LEU A 16 7.34 2.12 -48.44
CA LEU A 16 7.30 1.35 -47.19
C LEU A 16 8.06 2.04 -46.05
N LEU A 17 9.22 2.64 -46.32
CA LEU A 17 9.98 3.43 -45.35
C LEU A 17 9.22 4.68 -44.89
N LEU A 18 8.53 5.38 -45.80
CA LEU A 18 7.70 6.54 -45.47
C LEU A 18 6.46 6.16 -44.65
N PHE A 19 5.83 5.02 -44.94
CA PHE A 19 4.76 4.45 -44.11
C PHE A 19 5.26 4.01 -42.73
N HIS A 20 6.49 3.49 -42.64
CA HIS A 20 7.07 3.10 -41.36
C HIS A 20 7.38 4.32 -40.48
N GLN A 21 7.92 5.40 -41.06
CA GLN A 21 8.17 6.65 -40.34
C GLN A 21 6.88 7.34 -39.87
N SER A 22 5.84 7.34 -40.71
CA SER A 22 4.55 7.93 -40.31
C SER A 22 3.79 7.08 -39.28
N ALA A 23 3.94 5.75 -39.29
CA ALA A 23 3.39 4.88 -38.24
C ALA A 23 4.12 5.03 -36.88
N SER A 24 5.43 5.33 -36.89
CA SER A 24 6.19 5.60 -35.67
C SER A 24 5.88 6.95 -35.03
N LEU A 25 5.46 7.95 -35.81
CA LEU A 25 5.07 9.27 -35.29
C LEU A 25 3.70 9.28 -34.60
N THR A 26 2.83 8.29 -34.83
CA THR A 26 1.50 8.21 -34.17
C THR A 26 1.52 7.49 -32.83
N LEU A 27 2.64 6.84 -32.46
CA LEU A 27 2.82 6.12 -31.18
C LEU A 27 3.65 6.88 -30.15
N ALA A 28 4.20 8.04 -30.51
CA ALA A 28 4.76 8.99 -29.56
C ALA A 28 3.64 9.92 -29.02
N GLN A 29 2.62 9.33 -28.39
CA GLN A 29 1.79 10.08 -27.46
C GLN A 29 2.72 10.47 -26.31
N SER A 30 2.99 11.77 -26.17
CA SER A 30 3.79 12.34 -25.09
C SER A 30 3.32 11.74 -23.75
N ALA A 31 4.15 10.88 -23.15
CA ALA A 31 4.03 10.61 -21.73
C ALA A 31 4.19 11.96 -21.05
N ASP A 32 3.11 12.48 -20.47
CA ASP A 32 3.18 13.67 -19.63
C ASP A 32 4.18 13.36 -18.51
N GLU A 33 5.32 14.05 -18.49
CA GLU A 33 6.36 13.85 -17.47
C GLU A 33 5.84 14.10 -16.04
N ASN A 34 4.66 14.72 -15.90
CA ASN A 34 3.98 14.96 -14.62
C ASN A 34 2.81 14.00 -14.33
N ALA A 35 2.54 12.98 -15.17
CA ALA A 35 1.48 12.03 -14.89
C ALA A 35 1.87 11.10 -13.72
N PRO A 36 0.91 10.77 -12.81
CA PRO A 36 1.17 9.80 -11.73
C PRO A 36 1.62 8.44 -12.28
N LEU A 37 2.61 7.81 -11.62
CA LEU A 37 3.16 6.50 -12.00
C LEU A 37 2.15 5.35 -11.79
N VAL A 38 1.21 5.55 -10.87
CA VAL A 38 0.07 4.67 -10.60
C VAL A 38 -1.18 5.55 -10.41
N PRO A 39 -2.39 5.07 -10.73
CA PRO A 39 -3.60 5.88 -10.62
C PRO A 39 -4.00 6.19 -9.17
N ALA A 40 -3.61 5.33 -8.21
CA ALA A 40 -3.92 5.50 -6.80
C ALA A 40 -2.93 4.75 -5.90
N VAL A 41 -2.82 5.20 -4.66
CA VAL A 41 -2.14 4.48 -3.57
C VAL A 41 -3.19 4.13 -2.51
N ILE A 42 -3.34 2.85 -2.22
CA ILE A 42 -4.37 2.32 -1.31
C ILE A 42 -3.67 1.55 -0.20
N VAL A 43 -3.91 1.92 1.06
CA VAL A 43 -3.07 1.47 2.18
C VAL A 43 -3.88 0.79 3.26
N PHE A 44 -3.37 -0.32 3.77
CA PHE A 44 -3.84 -1.07 4.93
C PHE A 44 -2.69 -1.18 5.91
N GLY A 45 -3.00 -1.28 7.19
CA GLY A 45 -1.94 -1.49 8.15
C GLY A 45 -2.21 -1.04 9.58
N ASP A 46 -1.10 -0.82 10.28
CA ASP A 46 -1.05 -0.35 11.66
C ASP A 46 -0.64 1.13 11.76
N SER A 47 -0.06 1.52 12.89
CA SER A 47 0.36 2.88 13.22
C SER A 47 1.38 3.47 12.24
N ILE A 48 2.17 2.63 11.57
CA ILE A 48 3.16 3.05 10.56
C ILE A 48 2.48 3.72 9.36
N ALA A 49 1.23 3.34 9.09
CA ALA A 49 0.50 3.74 7.90
C ALA A 49 -0.80 4.52 8.18
N ASP A 50 -1.13 4.75 9.46
CA ASP A 50 -2.37 5.43 9.88
C ASP A 50 -2.23 6.97 9.81
N PRO A 51 -2.94 7.65 8.89
CA PRO A 51 -2.93 9.11 8.81
C PRO A 51 -3.88 9.78 9.82
N GLY A 52 -4.72 9.02 10.52
CA GLY A 52 -5.69 9.51 11.50
C GLY A 52 -7.03 8.77 11.56
N ASN A 53 -7.18 7.56 11.01
CA ASN A 53 -8.43 6.79 11.09
C ASN A 53 -8.84 6.53 12.54
N ASN A 54 -7.86 6.33 13.44
CA ASN A 54 -8.15 6.13 14.86
C ASN A 54 -8.85 7.32 15.52
N ASN A 55 -8.79 8.52 14.95
CA ASN A 55 -9.50 9.68 15.48
C ASN A 55 -11.02 9.55 15.38
N ALA A 56 -11.50 8.77 14.40
CA ALA A 56 -12.92 8.58 14.13
C ALA A 56 -13.58 7.49 14.99
N ILE A 57 -12.80 6.75 15.79
CA ILE A 57 -13.29 5.62 16.58
C ILE A 57 -13.01 5.78 18.09
N LYS A 58 -13.74 5.02 18.90
CA LYS A 58 -13.57 5.00 20.37
C LYS A 58 -12.42 4.09 20.79
N THR A 59 -11.19 4.59 20.62
CA THR A 59 -9.95 3.96 21.11
C THR A 59 -9.09 4.95 21.90
N ILE A 60 -8.20 4.43 22.75
CA ILE A 60 -7.11 5.19 23.38
C ILE A 60 -5.89 5.33 22.47
N VAL A 61 -5.78 4.51 21.42
CA VAL A 61 -4.64 4.49 20.50
C VAL A 61 -4.77 5.62 19.50
N LYS A 62 -4.45 6.85 19.90
CA LYS A 62 -4.54 8.06 19.06
C LYS A 62 -3.26 8.86 19.14
N CYS A 63 -2.99 9.63 18.09
CA CYS A 63 -1.88 10.58 18.02
C CYS A 63 -2.39 11.96 17.56
N ASN A 64 -3.58 12.36 18.03
CA ASN A 64 -4.23 13.65 17.75
C ASN A 64 -3.98 14.69 18.85
N PHE A 65 -2.85 14.59 19.55
CA PHE A 65 -2.43 15.48 20.64
C PHE A 65 -0.91 15.74 20.58
N PRO A 66 -0.37 16.79 21.23
CA PRO A 66 1.07 17.02 21.29
C PRO A 66 1.83 15.88 22.00
N PRO A 67 3.06 15.51 21.60
CA PRO A 67 3.94 16.24 20.67
C PRO A 67 3.74 15.88 19.19
N TYR A 68 2.78 15.03 18.84
CA TYR A 68 2.54 14.62 17.45
C TYR A 68 2.18 15.81 16.54
N GLY A 69 2.52 15.70 15.26
CA GLY A 69 2.27 16.76 14.26
C GLY A 69 3.10 18.04 14.42
N LEU A 70 4.14 18.07 15.27
CA LEU A 70 4.98 19.26 15.46
C LEU A 70 5.65 19.74 14.16
N ASP A 71 6.07 18.82 13.30
CA ASP A 71 6.72 19.12 12.02
C ASP A 71 5.72 19.09 10.84
N PHE A 72 4.43 18.90 11.13
CA PHE A 72 3.38 18.86 10.11
C PHE A 72 2.90 20.26 9.76
N ALA A 73 2.25 20.39 8.60
CA ALA A 73 1.71 21.67 8.16
C ALA A 73 0.75 22.26 9.21
N GLY A 74 1.06 23.47 9.67
CA GLY A 74 0.28 24.16 10.71
C GLY A 74 0.55 23.68 12.14
N HIS A 75 1.55 22.81 12.37
CA HIS A 75 1.94 22.29 13.68
C HIS A 75 0.77 21.60 14.42
N LYS A 76 -0.08 20.89 13.67
CA LYS A 76 -1.30 20.24 14.19
C LYS A 76 -1.17 18.71 14.18
N PRO A 77 -1.52 18.04 15.28
CA PRO A 77 -1.56 16.58 15.33
C PRO A 77 -2.74 16.07 14.49
N THR A 78 -2.46 15.31 13.42
CA THR A 78 -3.52 14.77 12.54
C THR A 78 -3.99 13.37 12.95
N GLY A 79 -3.34 12.74 13.93
CA GLY A 79 -3.50 11.30 14.19
C GLY A 79 -2.41 10.43 13.55
N ARG A 80 -1.50 11.00 12.75
CA ARG A 80 -0.26 10.33 12.33
C ARG A 80 0.61 10.04 13.56
N PHE A 81 1.14 8.83 13.65
CA PHE A 81 1.98 8.37 14.78
C PHE A 81 3.42 8.90 14.69
N CYS A 82 3.59 10.15 14.23
CA CYS A 82 4.87 10.85 14.12
C CYS A 82 4.65 12.37 14.17
N ASN A 83 5.73 13.14 14.06
CA ASN A 83 5.65 14.60 14.02
C ASN A 83 5.27 15.16 12.65
N GLY A 84 5.31 14.35 11.59
CA GLY A 84 5.27 14.82 10.22
C GLY A 84 4.54 13.86 9.28
N LYS A 85 5.10 13.67 8.09
CA LYS A 85 4.61 12.70 7.11
C LYS A 85 4.93 11.27 7.55
N ILE A 86 4.04 10.34 7.23
CA ILE A 86 4.25 8.89 7.40
C ILE A 86 4.78 8.27 6.10
N PRO A 87 5.38 7.05 6.12
CA PRO A 87 5.92 6.39 4.93
C PRO A 87 4.98 6.38 3.71
N SER A 88 3.69 6.17 3.91
CA SER A 88 2.69 6.18 2.84
C SER A 88 2.55 7.55 2.17
N ASP A 89 2.71 8.66 2.89
CA ASP A 89 2.71 10.02 2.32
C ASP A 89 3.92 10.25 1.41
N PHE A 90 5.11 9.81 1.84
CA PHE A 90 6.32 9.94 1.06
C PHE A 90 6.23 9.13 -0.24
N LEU A 91 5.70 7.91 -0.15
CA LEU A 91 5.52 7.05 -1.32
C LEU A 91 4.47 7.62 -2.29
N ALA A 92 3.31 8.05 -1.79
CA ALA A 92 2.30 8.71 -2.63
C ALA A 92 2.84 9.97 -3.31
N SER A 93 3.68 10.75 -2.61
CA SER A 93 4.34 11.94 -3.16
C SER A 93 5.32 11.56 -4.27
N LYS A 94 6.18 10.56 -4.03
CA LYS A 94 7.18 10.10 -5.01
C LYS A 94 6.57 9.48 -6.26
N LEU A 95 5.38 8.89 -6.15
CA LEU A 95 4.64 8.32 -7.27
C LEU A 95 3.84 9.37 -8.05
N GLY A 96 3.89 10.65 -7.65
CA GLY A 96 3.13 11.73 -8.29
C GLY A 96 1.63 11.67 -8.02
N VAL A 97 1.18 10.88 -7.04
CA VAL A 97 -0.26 10.65 -6.80
C VAL A 97 -0.87 11.76 -5.95
N LYS A 98 -0.26 12.05 -4.80
CA LYS A 98 -0.67 13.15 -3.91
C LYS A 98 0.39 13.42 -2.84
N GLY A 99 0.39 14.62 -2.28
CA GLY A 99 1.34 15.03 -1.24
C GLY A 99 1.12 14.38 0.13
N LEU A 100 -0.14 14.06 0.46
CA LEU A 100 -0.56 13.44 1.72
C LEU A 100 -1.68 12.44 1.44
N LEU A 101 -1.58 11.24 2.00
CA LEU A 101 -2.62 10.24 1.90
C LEU A 101 -3.63 10.44 3.04
N PRO A 102 -4.93 10.65 2.74
CA PRO A 102 -5.91 10.92 3.79
C PRO A 102 -6.40 9.64 4.46
N ALA A 103 -6.95 9.80 5.66
CA ALA A 103 -7.64 8.73 6.38
C ALA A 103 -9.00 8.50 5.71
N TYR A 104 -9.38 7.24 5.48
CA TYR A 104 -10.70 6.94 4.91
C TYR A 104 -11.86 7.38 5.83
N LEU A 105 -11.65 7.38 7.15
CA LEU A 105 -12.65 7.82 8.13
C LEU A 105 -12.55 9.31 8.50
N ASP A 106 -11.74 10.11 7.82
CA ASP A 106 -11.70 11.56 8.06
C ASP A 106 -13.06 12.20 7.70
N SER A 107 -13.62 12.99 8.62
CA SER A 107 -14.87 13.70 8.39
C SER A 107 -14.79 14.75 7.28
N ASN A 108 -13.58 15.20 6.95
CA ASN A 108 -13.31 16.16 5.87
C ASN A 108 -12.86 15.49 4.57
N LEU A 109 -12.96 14.15 4.46
CA LEU A 109 -12.59 13.43 3.25
C LEU A 109 -13.54 13.78 2.11
N GLU A 110 -12.99 14.33 1.02
CA GLU A 110 -13.79 14.72 -0.13
C GLU A 110 -13.93 13.54 -1.12
N PRO A 111 -15.03 13.45 -1.88
CA PRO A 111 -15.21 12.41 -2.89
C PRO A 111 -14.05 12.30 -3.89
N GLN A 112 -13.42 13.42 -4.23
CA GLN A 112 -12.30 13.46 -5.17
C GLN A 112 -11.02 12.81 -4.61
N ASP A 113 -10.84 12.81 -3.28
CA ASP A 113 -9.70 12.16 -2.64
C ASP A 113 -9.70 10.65 -2.89
N LEU A 114 -10.89 10.07 -3.02
CA LEU A 114 -11.07 8.65 -3.29
C LEU A 114 -10.49 8.25 -4.65
N LEU A 115 -10.51 9.15 -5.65
CA LEU A 115 -10.03 8.83 -7.01
C LEU A 115 -8.53 8.50 -7.09
N THR A 116 -7.77 8.94 -6.09
CA THR A 116 -6.31 8.78 -6.02
C THR A 116 -5.88 7.93 -4.81
N GLY A 117 -6.85 7.33 -4.11
CA GLY A 117 -6.63 6.40 -3.01
C GLY A 117 -6.50 7.03 -1.63
N VAL A 118 -6.61 6.18 -0.61
CA VAL A 118 -6.73 6.53 0.81
C VAL A 118 -6.01 5.48 1.67
N SER A 119 -5.83 5.75 2.97
CA SER A 119 -5.41 4.76 3.95
C SER A 119 -6.57 4.28 4.81
N PHE A 120 -6.69 2.96 4.97
CA PHE A 120 -7.55 2.26 5.92
C PHE A 120 -6.80 1.84 7.19
N ALA A 121 -5.49 2.07 7.24
CA ALA A 121 -4.64 1.65 8.35
C ALA A 121 -5.12 2.24 9.69
N SER A 122 -4.89 1.50 10.77
CA SER A 122 -5.37 1.84 12.11
C SER A 122 -4.30 1.50 13.12
N GLY A 123 -3.83 2.50 13.88
CA GLY A 123 -2.80 2.29 14.89
C GLY A 123 -3.17 1.19 15.89
N GLY A 124 -2.26 0.26 16.16
CA GLY A 124 -2.50 -0.88 17.06
C GLY A 124 -3.11 -2.11 16.37
N ALA A 125 -3.33 -2.08 15.06
CA ALA A 125 -3.87 -3.21 14.30
C ALA A 125 -2.82 -4.33 14.14
N GLY A 126 -3.31 -5.56 14.04
CA GLY A 126 -2.48 -6.76 13.87
C GLY A 126 -3.19 -7.82 13.05
N TYR A 127 -2.45 -8.81 12.55
CA TYR A 127 -3.02 -9.98 11.91
C TYR A 127 -3.71 -10.90 12.90
N ASP A 128 -3.20 -10.99 14.14
CA ASP A 128 -3.89 -11.68 15.22
C ASP A 128 -5.15 -10.88 15.61
N PRO A 129 -6.36 -11.45 15.50
CA PRO A 129 -7.60 -10.76 15.86
C PRO A 129 -7.61 -10.24 17.30
N LEU A 130 -6.83 -10.87 18.20
CA LEU A 130 -6.70 -10.43 19.58
C LEU A 130 -6.05 -9.04 19.72
N THR A 131 -5.11 -8.71 18.83
CA THR A 131 -4.34 -7.45 18.86
C THR A 131 -5.29 -6.26 18.75
N SER A 132 -6.09 -6.25 17.69
CA SER A 132 -7.02 -5.16 17.41
C SER A 132 -8.16 -5.10 18.41
N LYS A 133 -8.63 -6.27 18.87
CA LYS A 133 -9.70 -6.39 19.86
C LYS A 133 -9.33 -5.76 21.20
N THR A 134 -8.11 -5.98 21.67
CA THR A 134 -7.66 -5.49 22.99
C THR A 134 -7.64 -3.96 23.03
N SER A 135 -7.19 -3.34 21.94
CA SER A 135 -7.06 -1.89 21.83
C SER A 135 -8.30 -1.18 21.26
N HIS A 136 -9.34 -1.93 20.89
CA HIS A 136 -10.57 -1.42 20.25
C HIS A 136 -10.28 -0.60 18.98
N VAL A 137 -9.38 -1.10 18.15
CA VAL A 137 -8.94 -0.47 16.89
C VAL A 137 -9.47 -1.23 15.69
N ILE A 138 -9.32 -0.68 14.48
CA ILE A 138 -9.89 -1.26 13.26
C ILE A 138 -9.07 -2.50 12.87
N SER A 139 -9.70 -3.68 12.97
CA SER A 139 -9.04 -4.93 12.62
C SER A 139 -8.73 -5.03 11.12
N MET A 140 -7.80 -5.89 10.72
CA MET A 140 -7.51 -6.10 9.30
C MET A 140 -8.76 -6.50 8.49
N ASN A 141 -9.69 -7.24 9.10
CA ASN A 141 -10.99 -7.55 8.46
C ASN A 141 -11.86 -6.31 8.32
N ASP A 142 -11.95 -5.46 9.35
CA ASP A 142 -12.73 -4.23 9.27
C ASP A 142 -12.13 -3.25 8.23
N GLN A 143 -10.79 -3.20 8.10
CA GLN A 143 -10.12 -2.43 7.04
C GLN A 143 -10.52 -2.92 5.64
N LEU A 144 -10.73 -4.22 5.45
CA LEU A 144 -11.24 -4.78 4.20
C LEU A 144 -12.72 -4.43 3.96
N GLU A 145 -13.55 -4.38 5.00
CA GLU A 145 -14.94 -3.93 4.86
C GLU A 145 -15.01 -2.45 4.48
N LEU A 146 -14.18 -1.60 5.10
CA LEU A 146 -14.03 -0.20 4.68
C LEU A 146 -13.55 -0.08 3.23
N TYR A 147 -12.65 -0.97 2.80
CA TYR A 147 -12.22 -1.01 1.42
C TYR A 147 -13.33 -1.41 0.45
N LYS A 148 -14.18 -2.38 0.80
CA LYS A 148 -15.36 -2.74 -0.01
C LYS A 148 -16.32 -1.56 -0.16
N GLU A 149 -16.55 -0.82 0.94
CA GLU A 149 -17.36 0.40 0.90
C GLU A 149 -16.72 1.47 0.00
N TYR A 150 -15.40 1.68 0.12
CA TYR A 150 -14.63 2.56 -0.74
C TYR A 150 -14.78 2.19 -2.22
N GLN A 151 -14.72 0.90 -2.58
CA GLN A 151 -14.92 0.45 -3.97
C GLN A 151 -16.31 0.82 -4.49
N GLY A 152 -17.34 0.72 -3.65
CA GLY A 152 -18.70 1.18 -3.97
C GLY A 152 -18.73 2.70 -4.25
N LYS A 153 -18.20 3.51 -3.32
CA LYS A 153 -18.12 4.97 -3.48
C LYS A 153 -17.33 5.36 -4.73
N LEU A 154 -16.22 4.68 -4.98
CA LEU A 154 -15.37 4.92 -6.13
C LEU A 154 -16.11 4.68 -7.45
N ARG A 155 -16.90 3.60 -7.55
CA ARG A 155 -17.75 3.34 -8.72
C ARG A 155 -18.80 4.42 -8.91
N THR A 156 -19.43 4.90 -7.83
CA THR A 156 -20.42 5.99 -7.90
C THR A 156 -19.80 7.28 -8.45
N ILE A 157 -18.58 7.62 -8.05
CA ILE A 157 -17.92 8.89 -8.42
C ILE A 157 -17.26 8.80 -9.80
N ALA A 158 -16.56 7.70 -10.08
CA ALA A 158 -15.71 7.54 -11.27
C ALA A 158 -16.41 6.82 -12.44
N GLY A 159 -17.50 6.10 -12.17
CA GLY A 159 -18.06 5.08 -13.06
C GLY A 159 -17.26 3.78 -13.05
N GLU A 160 -17.92 2.68 -13.41
CA GLU A 160 -17.37 1.31 -13.32
C GLU A 160 -15.99 1.16 -13.96
N ARG A 161 -15.86 1.54 -15.23
CA ARG A 161 -14.60 1.36 -15.99
C ARG A 161 -13.42 2.08 -15.37
N ARG A 162 -13.62 3.31 -14.87
CA ARG A 162 -12.54 4.09 -14.26
C ARG A 162 -12.22 3.59 -12.86
N ALA A 163 -13.24 3.24 -12.08
CA ALA A 163 -13.05 2.64 -10.75
C ALA A 163 -12.26 1.32 -10.85
N GLU A 164 -12.62 0.45 -11.80
CA GLU A 164 -11.90 -0.79 -12.06
C GLU A 164 -10.45 -0.55 -12.48
N ASN A 165 -10.18 0.48 -13.28
CA ASN A 165 -8.82 0.87 -13.64
C ASN A 165 -8.01 1.36 -12.43
N ILE A 166 -8.61 2.20 -11.57
CA ILE A 166 -7.98 2.70 -10.34
C ILE A 166 -7.66 1.53 -9.40
N ILE A 167 -8.61 0.60 -9.22
CA ILE A 167 -8.41 -0.58 -8.37
C ILE A 167 -7.33 -1.47 -8.97
N SER A 168 -7.51 -1.96 -10.19
CA SER A 168 -6.61 -2.95 -10.81
C SER A 168 -5.22 -2.44 -11.15
N LYS A 169 -4.98 -1.13 -11.26
CA LYS A 169 -3.65 -0.58 -11.55
C LYS A 169 -3.05 0.22 -10.41
N GLY A 170 -3.83 0.46 -9.34
CA GLY A 170 -3.35 1.11 -8.13
C GLY A 170 -2.27 0.31 -7.42
N LEU A 171 -1.51 0.99 -6.58
CA LEU A 171 -0.57 0.37 -5.67
C LEU A 171 -1.25 0.09 -4.33
N HIS A 172 -1.34 -1.18 -3.96
CA HIS A 172 -1.84 -1.59 -2.65
C HIS A 172 -0.69 -1.88 -1.70
N ILE A 173 -0.72 -1.27 -0.53
CA ILE A 173 0.30 -1.42 0.50
C ILE A 173 -0.33 -2.02 1.74
N VAL A 174 0.33 -3.05 2.29
CA VAL A 174 -0.06 -3.65 3.57
C VAL A 174 1.16 -3.59 4.48
N CYS A 175 1.04 -2.88 5.60
CA CYS A 175 2.09 -2.73 6.61
C CYS A 175 1.52 -2.99 8.00
N VAL A 176 1.67 -4.23 8.48
CA VAL A 176 1.09 -4.70 9.76
C VAL A 176 1.84 -5.93 10.26
N GLY A 177 1.72 -6.20 11.56
CA GLY A 177 2.26 -7.40 12.23
C GLY A 177 3.21 -7.07 13.37
N SER A 178 3.72 -5.84 13.41
CA SER A 178 4.59 -5.36 14.49
C SER A 178 3.89 -5.42 15.86
N ASP A 179 2.63 -4.98 15.88
CA ASP A 179 1.78 -4.93 17.07
C ASP A 179 1.39 -6.33 17.58
N ASP A 180 1.31 -7.36 16.72
CA ASP A 180 1.05 -8.73 17.18
C ASP A 180 2.14 -9.18 18.15
N ILE A 181 3.40 -9.00 17.76
CA ILE A 181 4.55 -9.38 18.57
C ILE A 181 4.73 -8.42 19.76
N ALA A 182 4.77 -7.11 19.50
CA ALA A 182 5.03 -6.12 20.54
C ALA A 182 3.92 -6.11 21.60
N ASN A 183 2.65 -6.03 21.19
CA ASN A 183 1.55 -5.81 22.10
C ASN A 183 1.07 -7.10 22.76
N ASN A 184 0.87 -8.20 22.01
CA ASN A 184 0.28 -9.42 22.58
C ASN A 184 1.28 -10.40 23.19
N TYR A 185 2.56 -10.28 22.85
CA TYR A 185 3.60 -11.16 23.39
C TYR A 185 4.43 -10.49 24.48
N PHE A 186 4.93 -9.27 24.21
CA PHE A 186 5.85 -8.59 25.12
C PHE A 186 5.18 -7.63 26.11
N ILE A 187 4.28 -6.77 25.64
CA ILE A 187 3.66 -5.74 26.49
C ILE A 187 2.52 -6.32 27.32
N THR A 188 1.55 -6.94 26.65
CA THR A 188 0.40 -7.61 27.26
C THR A 188 0.61 -9.10 27.04
N PRO A 189 1.15 -9.87 28.00
CA PRO A 189 1.64 -11.24 27.78
C PRO A 189 0.53 -12.30 27.58
N LEU A 190 -0.55 -11.95 26.88
CA LEU A 190 -1.72 -12.80 26.59
C LEU A 190 -1.34 -14.03 25.77
N ARG A 191 -0.41 -13.88 24.82
CA ARG A 191 0.05 -14.98 23.95
C ARG A 191 1.23 -15.75 24.54
N LYS A 192 2.03 -15.12 25.40
CA LYS A 192 3.20 -15.73 26.03
C LYS A 192 2.87 -16.95 26.92
N THR A 193 1.66 -17.03 27.47
CA THR A 193 1.22 -18.19 28.26
C THR A 193 0.78 -19.38 27.41
N HIS A 194 0.57 -19.19 26.11
CA HIS A 194 0.02 -20.19 25.19
C HIS A 194 1.01 -20.62 24.11
N TYR A 195 1.97 -19.75 23.78
CA TYR A 195 2.93 -19.93 22.70
C TYR A 195 4.31 -19.46 23.16
N ASP A 196 5.36 -20.16 22.74
CA ASP A 196 6.69 -19.56 22.66
C ASP A 196 6.78 -18.61 21.45
N ILE A 197 7.86 -17.84 21.34
CA ILE A 197 8.03 -16.85 20.26
C ILE A 197 7.94 -17.50 18.88
N PRO A 198 8.68 -18.60 18.57
CA PRO A 198 8.62 -19.19 17.24
C PRO A 198 7.21 -19.69 16.87
N SER A 199 6.50 -20.34 17.80
CA SER A 199 5.14 -20.82 17.55
C SER A 199 4.15 -19.67 17.35
N TYR A 200 4.32 -18.57 18.09
CA TYR A 200 3.49 -17.40 17.91
C TYR A 200 3.76 -16.69 16.58
N ALA A 201 5.03 -16.55 16.19
CA ALA A 201 5.40 -15.99 14.89
C ALA A 201 4.80 -16.82 13.73
N ASN A 202 4.83 -18.15 13.82
CA ASN A 202 4.19 -19.03 12.84
C ASN A 202 2.66 -18.84 12.78
N LEU A 203 2.02 -18.63 13.94
CA LEU A 203 0.59 -18.33 13.99
C LEU A 203 0.28 -16.99 13.30
N VAL A 204 1.05 -15.94 13.57
CA VAL A 204 0.89 -14.63 12.91
C VAL A 204 1.10 -14.74 11.41
N VAL A 205 2.12 -15.49 10.95
CA VAL A 205 2.33 -15.79 9.53
C VAL A 205 1.11 -16.51 8.94
N SER A 206 0.51 -17.47 9.64
CA SER A 206 -0.70 -18.14 9.15
C SER A 206 -1.89 -17.19 8.98
N TYR A 207 -2.05 -16.22 9.89
CA TYR A 207 -3.07 -15.18 9.76
C TYR A 207 -2.77 -14.23 8.60
N ALA A 208 -1.51 -13.85 8.42
CA ALA A 208 -1.07 -13.03 7.29
C ALA A 208 -1.32 -13.73 5.94
N SER A 209 -0.92 -15.00 5.80
CA SER A 209 -1.20 -15.81 4.61
C SER A 209 -2.69 -15.89 4.33
N SER A 210 -3.50 -16.18 5.36
CA SER A 210 -4.96 -16.23 5.24
C SER A 210 -5.55 -14.89 4.79
N PHE A 211 -5.03 -13.77 5.30
CA PHE A 211 -5.43 -12.45 4.85
C PHE A 211 -5.19 -12.33 3.35
N PHE A 212 -3.97 -12.58 2.85
CA PHE A 212 -3.63 -12.42 1.43
C PHE A 212 -4.35 -13.39 0.49
N GLU A 213 -4.48 -14.67 0.87
CA GLU A 213 -5.13 -15.71 0.07
C GLU A 213 -6.62 -15.44 -0.12
N PHE A 214 -7.32 -15.12 0.97
CA PHE A 214 -8.78 -15.07 0.96
C PHE A 214 -9.34 -13.66 0.74
N SER A 215 -8.55 -12.60 0.96
CA SER A 215 -9.08 -11.23 1.00
C SER A 215 -8.53 -10.30 -0.11
N PRO A 216 -7.31 -9.70 -0.04
CA PRO A 216 -6.75 -8.88 -1.12
C PRO A 216 -6.69 -9.56 -2.48
N ALA A 217 -6.27 -10.83 -2.58
CA ALA A 217 -6.09 -11.47 -3.89
C ALA A 217 -7.41 -11.57 -4.68
N THR A 218 -8.55 -11.69 -4.00
CA THR A 218 -9.88 -11.70 -4.64
C THR A 218 -10.40 -10.29 -4.94
N ILE A 219 -10.10 -9.31 -4.08
CA ILE A 219 -10.65 -7.94 -4.14
C ILE A 219 -9.75 -6.98 -4.94
N MET A 220 -8.46 -7.28 -5.07
CA MET A 220 -7.41 -6.48 -5.71
C MET A 220 -6.89 -7.16 -6.99
N ARG A 221 -7.67 -8.04 -7.63
CA ARG A 221 -7.25 -8.74 -8.86
C ARG A 221 -6.69 -7.78 -9.91
N GLY A 222 -5.49 -8.11 -10.40
CA GLY A 222 -4.75 -7.31 -11.39
C GLY A 222 -3.83 -6.24 -10.80
N SER A 223 -3.96 -5.93 -9.51
CA SER A 223 -3.21 -4.84 -8.84
C SER A 223 -1.78 -5.24 -8.50
N ARG A 224 -0.89 -4.25 -8.46
CA ARG A 224 0.44 -4.40 -7.89
C ARG A 224 0.28 -4.32 -6.37
N VAL A 225 0.30 -5.48 -5.71
CA VAL A 225 0.30 -5.56 -4.25
C VAL A 225 1.75 -5.57 -3.77
N SER A 226 2.13 -4.58 -2.97
CA SER A 226 3.38 -4.57 -2.22
C SER A 226 3.07 -4.81 -0.76
N SER A 227 3.30 -6.03 -0.28
CA SER A 227 3.23 -6.36 1.13
C SER A 227 4.60 -6.14 1.78
N ALA A 228 4.63 -5.42 2.89
CA ALA A 228 5.80 -5.34 3.74
C ALA A 228 5.38 -5.75 5.15
N ILE A 229 5.73 -6.98 5.55
CA ILE A 229 5.65 -7.37 6.95
C ILE A 229 6.86 -6.73 7.64
N VAL A 230 6.67 -5.51 8.12
CA VAL A 230 7.68 -4.80 8.90
C VAL A 230 7.56 -5.29 10.34
N THR A 231 8.34 -6.29 10.69
CA THR A 231 8.66 -6.54 12.09
C THR A 231 9.58 -5.40 12.53
N ALA A 232 9.04 -4.37 13.18
CA ALA A 232 9.86 -3.31 13.77
C ALA A 232 10.83 -3.94 14.80
N PRO A 233 12.05 -3.38 14.97
CA PRO A 233 13.08 -4.03 15.75
C PRO A 233 12.68 -4.04 17.22
N MET A 234 12.64 -5.22 17.83
CA MET A 234 12.96 -5.28 19.24
C MET A 234 14.35 -4.68 19.41
N ARG A 235 14.46 -3.71 20.31
CA ARG A 235 15.69 -3.14 20.91
C ARG A 235 16.99 -3.75 20.37
N ALA A 236 17.87 -2.91 19.82
CA ALA A 236 19.20 -3.23 19.27
C ALA A 236 20.22 -3.86 20.25
N SER A 237 19.76 -4.57 21.29
CA SER A 237 20.59 -5.16 22.33
C SER A 237 20.10 -6.53 22.84
N SER A 238 19.16 -7.22 22.17
CA SER A 238 18.83 -8.62 22.51
C SER A 238 19.41 -9.62 21.50
N PRO A 239 19.71 -10.87 21.89
CA PRO A 239 20.41 -11.86 21.06
C PRO A 239 19.59 -12.41 19.88
N ASP A 240 18.42 -11.86 19.57
CA ASP A 240 17.37 -12.50 18.76
C ASP A 240 17.45 -12.18 17.25
N HIS A 241 18.67 -11.93 16.75
CA HIS A 241 18.93 -11.55 15.35
C HIS A 241 18.43 -12.57 14.31
N GLU A 242 18.29 -13.86 14.66
CA GLU A 242 17.84 -14.91 13.74
C GLU A 242 16.32 -14.89 13.44
N ILE A 243 15.50 -14.41 14.37
CA ILE A 243 14.03 -14.41 14.22
C ILE A 243 13.58 -13.37 13.17
N LEU A 244 14.33 -12.25 13.08
CA LEU A 244 14.12 -11.19 12.09
C LEU A 244 14.38 -11.67 10.66
N GLN A 245 15.38 -12.53 10.47
CA GLN A 245 15.77 -13.01 9.14
C GLN A 245 14.80 -14.07 8.61
N TYR A 246 14.16 -14.85 9.50
CA TYR A 246 13.15 -15.84 9.12
C TYR A 246 11.83 -15.21 8.68
N GLY A 247 11.33 -14.18 9.39
CA GLY A 247 10.13 -13.44 8.99
C GLY A 247 10.33 -12.60 7.72
N TYR A 248 11.53 -12.06 7.52
CA TYR A 248 11.89 -11.39 6.27
C TYR A 248 11.98 -12.39 5.12
N ASN A 249 12.61 -13.56 5.27
CA ASN A 249 12.77 -14.50 4.17
C ASN A 249 11.50 -15.31 3.82
N SER A 250 10.56 -15.49 4.75
CA SER A 250 9.33 -16.27 4.50
C SER A 250 8.23 -15.50 3.75
N VAL A 251 8.28 -14.17 3.77
CA VAL A 251 7.28 -13.28 3.12
C VAL A 251 7.70 -12.88 1.70
N PHE A 252 8.98 -13.07 1.35
CA PHE A 252 9.51 -12.88 0.00
C PHE A 252 9.81 -14.23 -0.67
N SER A 253 8.83 -15.14 -0.76
CA SER A 253 9.00 -16.38 -1.53
C SER A 253 8.54 -16.22 -3.00
N HIS A 254 9.55 -16.14 -3.87
CA HIS A 254 9.69 -16.74 -5.20
C HIS A 254 8.89 -16.34 -6.45
N GLU A 255 7.79 -15.58 -6.38
CA GLU A 255 7.14 -15.04 -7.61
C GLU A 255 7.13 -13.50 -7.72
N LEU A 256 7.44 -12.78 -6.64
CA LEU A 256 7.42 -11.31 -6.59
C LEU A 256 8.79 -10.65 -6.85
N LEU A 257 9.85 -11.45 -7.10
CA LEU A 257 11.25 -10.98 -7.16
C LEU A 257 11.85 -10.82 -8.55
N GLN A 258 11.10 -11.03 -9.64
CA GLN A 258 11.66 -10.74 -10.97
C GLN A 258 11.69 -9.24 -11.32
N ASP A 259 10.91 -8.41 -10.62
CA ASP A 259 10.89 -6.96 -10.89
C ASP A 259 11.19 -6.11 -9.64
N ARG A 260 12.50 -5.99 -9.39
CA ARG A 260 13.21 -4.79 -8.91
C ARG A 260 13.40 -4.54 -7.40
N LEU A 261 14.65 -4.73 -7.00
CA LEU A 261 15.33 -4.27 -5.78
C LEU A 261 15.44 -2.73 -5.69
N TRP A 262 14.39 -2.02 -5.27
CA TRP A 262 14.46 -0.56 -5.03
C TRP A 262 14.37 -0.13 -3.56
N PHE A 263 14.10 -1.05 -2.63
CA PHE A 263 13.83 -0.69 -1.22
C PHE A 263 15.06 -0.46 -0.32
N LEU A 264 16.28 -0.50 -0.86
CA LEU A 264 17.52 -0.44 -0.05
C LEU A 264 18.18 0.94 0.08
N HIS A 265 17.58 2.04 -0.41
CA HIS A 265 18.24 3.36 -0.42
C HIS A 265 17.34 4.54 0.01
N LEU A 266 16.46 4.35 1.00
CA LEU A 266 15.77 5.45 1.72
C LEU A 266 16.06 5.36 3.21
#